data_AF-A0A924WYF8-F1
#
_entry.id   AF-A0A924WYF8-F1
#
_cell.length_a   1.000
_cell.length_b   1.000
_cell.length_c   1.000
_cell.angle_alpha   90.00
_cell.angle_beta   90.00
_cell.angle_gamma   90.00
#
_symmetry.space_group_name_H-M   'P 1'
#
loop_
_entity.id
_entity.type
_entity.pdbx_description
1 polymer ?
#
loop_
_entity_poly.entity_id
_entity_poly.type
_entity_poly.pdbx_seq_one_letter_code
_entity_poly.pdbx_strand_id
1 'polypeptide(L)'
;GGQNINALNGTGGTIDAAGARTLTLGNGDATGSFAGVIQGPVSLTKTGAGTQTLTGVNTYTGTTTISGGKLLFTQAMKNAAPVVISNNAILEVAPNGLAPGVSKVKSIAITTDGLGGYAGRFELHDNDLVIDYTGAASPYTTTLDMVRKGLVLLGGNGKGIGSAEVDAQTLGGTMLAVVDNGAVAGVITALSGYANIPGQAVLVKYTWRGDANLDGVVNGSDYALADTGFTGGGTGWFYGDVNYDGITNGSDYALLDTGFTSQSGTLPEPGAVGILGMAACILARRRRNRSPR
;
A
#
# COMPACT_ATOMS: atom_id res chain seq x y z
N GLY A 1 11.35 -17.60 25.39
CA GLY A 1 10.65 -16.40 25.89
C GLY A 1 10.74 -15.30 24.84
N GLY A 2 9.71 -14.45 24.75
CA GLY A 2 9.75 -13.24 23.91
C GLY A 2 10.75 -12.21 24.46
N GLN A 3 11.17 -11.28 23.62
CA GLN A 3 12.09 -10.19 23.98
C GLN A 3 11.33 -8.86 23.91
N ASN A 4 11.43 -8.04 24.95
CA ASN A 4 10.86 -6.69 24.97
C ASN A 4 12.00 -5.67 25.02
N ILE A 5 12.07 -4.78 24.04
CA ILE A 5 13.10 -3.75 23.96
C ILE A 5 12.48 -2.37 23.71
N ASN A 6 13.15 -1.32 24.17
CA ASN A 6 12.66 0.04 24.01
C ASN A 6 12.69 0.46 22.54
N ALA A 7 13.84 0.39 21.89
CA ALA A 7 13.99 0.62 20.47
C ALA A 7 15.04 -0.34 19.89
N LEU A 8 14.79 -0.87 18.70
CA LEU A 8 15.79 -1.65 17.97
C LEU A 8 16.65 -0.71 17.13
N ASN A 9 17.93 -0.65 17.45
CA ASN A 9 18.90 0.21 16.78
C ASN A 9 20.06 -0.61 16.21
N GLY A 10 20.48 -0.30 14.99
CA GLY A 10 21.65 -0.91 14.39
C GLY A 10 21.76 -0.68 12.89
N THR A 11 22.99 -0.70 12.37
CA THR A 11 23.27 -0.49 10.94
C THR A 11 23.38 -1.80 10.15
N GLY A 12 23.14 -2.95 10.78
CA GLY A 12 23.19 -4.27 10.16
C GLY A 12 22.96 -5.40 11.16
N GLY A 13 23.21 -6.63 10.74
CA GLY A 13 23.06 -7.85 11.55
C GLY A 13 21.78 -8.63 11.26
N THR A 14 21.59 -9.74 11.98
CA THR A 14 20.46 -10.65 11.79
C THR A 14 19.78 -10.93 13.13
N ILE A 15 18.45 -10.82 13.15
CA ILE A 15 17.60 -11.34 14.22
C ILE A 15 16.88 -12.57 13.67
N ASP A 16 17.14 -13.72 14.27
CA ASP A 16 16.55 -15.01 13.90
C ASP A 16 16.13 -15.80 15.14
N ALA A 17 15.32 -16.81 14.93
CA ALA A 17 14.75 -17.68 15.94
C ALA A 17 14.62 -19.11 15.42
N ALA A 18 15.17 -20.09 16.14
CA ALA A 18 14.99 -21.51 15.81
C ALA A 18 13.54 -22.03 15.97
N GLY A 19 12.64 -21.23 16.56
CA GLY A 19 11.23 -21.53 16.76
C GLY A 19 10.44 -20.26 17.08
N ALA A 20 9.10 -20.36 17.12
CA ALA A 20 8.22 -19.20 17.27
C ALA A 20 8.61 -18.30 18.47
N ARG A 21 8.98 -17.05 18.18
CA ARG A 21 9.41 -16.06 19.18
C ARG A 21 8.84 -14.69 18.86
N THR A 22 8.43 -13.94 19.88
CA THR A 22 7.96 -12.57 19.71
C THR A 22 9.05 -11.56 20.07
N LEU A 23 9.27 -10.58 19.20
CA LEU A 23 10.08 -9.39 19.45
C LEU A 23 9.14 -8.19 19.61
N THR A 24 9.10 -7.63 20.81
CA THR A 24 8.32 -6.42 21.13
C THR A 24 9.22 -5.19 21.13
N LEU A 25 8.83 -4.17 20.38
CA LEU A 25 9.55 -2.92 20.16
C LEU A 25 8.71 -1.73 20.65
N GLY A 26 9.37 -0.68 21.16
CA GLY A 26 8.73 0.56 21.58
C GLY A 26 8.40 0.65 23.07
N ASN A 27 8.98 -0.21 23.91
CA ASN A 27 8.76 -0.16 25.36
C ASN A 27 9.37 1.10 26.00
N GLY A 28 8.56 2.13 26.26
CA GLY A 28 9.02 3.45 26.73
C GLY A 28 9.03 4.52 25.63
N ASP A 29 8.22 4.33 24.59
CA ASP A 29 7.93 5.31 23.54
C ASP A 29 9.13 5.74 22.68
N ALA A 30 10.26 5.02 22.74
CA ALA A 30 11.43 5.40 21.96
C ALA A 30 11.23 5.19 20.46
N THR A 31 11.96 6.01 19.70
CA THR A 31 12.13 5.87 18.26
C THR A 31 13.45 5.17 17.97
N GLY A 32 13.46 4.26 17.01
CA GLY A 32 14.64 3.48 16.63
C GLY A 32 14.69 3.17 15.15
N SER A 33 15.87 2.78 14.67
CA SER A 33 16.09 2.36 13.29
C SER A 33 17.04 1.18 13.21
N PHE A 34 16.63 0.13 12.48
CA PHE A 34 17.41 -1.08 12.30
C PHE A 34 17.56 -1.43 10.81
N ALA A 35 18.80 -1.47 10.35
CA ALA A 35 19.15 -1.81 8.97
C ALA A 35 19.54 -3.29 8.78
N GLY A 36 19.56 -4.08 9.86
CA GLY A 36 19.69 -5.52 9.76
C GLY A 36 18.40 -6.20 9.29
N VAL A 37 18.44 -7.52 9.22
CA VAL A 37 17.35 -8.37 8.75
C VAL A 37 16.72 -9.11 9.92
N ILE A 38 15.39 -9.08 10.02
CA ILE A 38 14.61 -9.96 10.89
C ILE A 38 14.07 -11.11 10.02
N GLN A 39 14.35 -12.35 10.41
CA GLN A 39 14.03 -13.56 9.66
C GLN A 39 13.53 -14.70 10.56
N GLY A 40 13.08 -15.78 9.92
CA GLY A 40 12.59 -16.97 10.61
C GLY A 40 11.21 -16.78 11.26
N PRO A 41 10.79 -17.67 12.16
CA PRO A 41 9.50 -17.64 12.86
C PRO A 41 9.42 -16.55 13.95
N VAL A 42 9.93 -15.36 13.68
CA VAL A 42 9.82 -14.19 14.56
C VAL A 42 8.48 -13.50 14.30
N SER A 43 7.69 -13.29 15.35
CA SER A 43 6.57 -12.35 15.37
C SER A 43 7.06 -10.99 15.85
N LEU A 44 6.53 -9.93 15.27
CA LEU A 44 6.92 -8.56 15.59
C LEU A 44 5.75 -7.82 16.26
N THR A 45 5.97 -7.27 17.44
CA THR A 45 5.00 -6.39 18.11
C THR A 45 5.58 -4.98 18.23
N LYS A 46 4.89 -3.98 17.71
CA LYS A 46 5.22 -2.56 17.89
C LYS A 46 4.21 -1.90 18.83
N THR A 47 4.70 -1.41 19.96
CA THR A 47 3.95 -0.68 21.01
C THR A 47 4.54 0.71 21.22
N GLY A 48 3.93 1.52 22.08
CA GLY A 48 4.43 2.85 22.44
C GLY A 48 4.33 3.88 21.31
N ALA A 49 4.43 5.15 21.65
CA ALA A 49 4.18 6.27 20.74
C ALA A 49 5.27 6.49 19.68
N GLY A 50 6.51 6.02 19.93
CA GLY A 50 7.64 6.22 19.03
C GLY A 50 7.52 5.52 17.68
N THR A 51 8.48 5.79 16.78
CA THR A 51 8.59 5.13 15.47
C THR A 51 9.67 4.06 15.50
N GLN A 52 9.37 2.85 15.05
CA GLN A 52 10.42 1.90 14.67
C GLN A 52 10.55 1.89 13.16
N THR A 53 11.74 2.20 12.65
CA THR A 53 12.08 2.08 11.23
C THR A 53 12.85 0.79 11.00
N LEU A 54 12.42 0.00 10.02
CA LEU A 54 13.12 -1.18 9.52
C LEU A 54 13.55 -0.91 8.09
N THR A 55 14.87 -0.83 7.87
CA THR A 55 15.42 -0.50 6.55
C THR A 55 16.00 -1.70 5.82
N GLY A 56 16.23 -2.82 6.50
CA GLY A 56 16.61 -4.10 5.87
C GLY A 56 15.43 -4.83 5.21
N VAL A 57 15.73 -5.79 4.33
CA VAL A 57 14.71 -6.67 3.73
C VAL A 57 14.34 -7.74 4.75
N ASN A 58 13.20 -7.57 5.42
CA ASN A 58 12.75 -8.51 6.45
C ASN A 58 11.97 -9.67 5.83
N THR A 59 12.23 -10.89 6.33
CA THR A 59 11.66 -12.15 5.80
C THR A 59 11.06 -13.03 6.91
N TYR A 60 10.87 -12.47 8.11
CA TYR A 60 10.23 -13.19 9.20
C TYR A 60 8.81 -13.62 8.85
N THR A 61 8.33 -14.73 9.43
CA THR A 61 7.04 -15.33 9.06
C THR A 61 5.99 -15.24 10.15
N GLY A 62 6.35 -14.79 11.36
CA GLY A 62 5.41 -14.57 12.44
C GLY A 62 4.58 -13.30 12.23
N THR A 63 3.45 -13.21 12.93
CA THR A 63 2.52 -12.07 12.84
C THR A 63 3.20 -10.74 13.17
N THR A 64 2.85 -9.70 12.42
CA THR A 64 3.19 -8.31 12.73
C THR A 64 2.00 -7.64 13.43
N THR A 65 2.15 -7.27 14.70
CA THR A 65 1.15 -6.55 15.47
C THR A 65 1.64 -5.13 15.74
N ILE A 66 0.84 -4.12 15.37
CA ILE A 66 1.12 -2.72 15.64
C ILE A 66 -0.02 -2.18 16.52
N SER A 67 0.27 -1.96 17.80
CA SER A 67 -0.70 -1.54 18.81
C SER A 67 -0.40 -0.15 19.39
N GLY A 68 0.59 0.57 18.84
CA GLY A 68 0.90 1.96 19.17
C GLY A 68 2.00 2.55 18.30
N GLY A 69 1.95 3.87 18.12
CA GLY A 69 2.96 4.64 17.37
C GLY A 69 3.04 4.22 15.90
N LYS A 70 4.25 4.24 15.34
CA LYS A 70 4.50 3.89 13.93
C LYS A 70 5.50 2.75 13.76
N LEU A 71 5.17 1.79 12.89
CA LEU A 71 6.12 0.85 12.30
C LEU A 71 6.33 1.25 10.84
N LEU A 72 7.54 1.67 10.49
CA LEU A 72 7.90 2.08 9.14
C LEU A 72 8.83 1.03 8.51
N PHE A 73 8.42 0.47 7.38
CA PHE A 73 9.31 -0.25 6.47
C PHE A 73 9.76 0.71 5.38
N THR A 74 11.07 0.87 5.18
CA THR A 74 11.56 1.66 4.03
C THR A 74 11.65 0.84 2.75
N GLN A 75 11.30 -0.44 2.82
CA GLN A 75 11.20 -1.35 1.70
C GLN A 75 9.82 -2.01 1.74
N ALA A 76 9.30 -2.44 0.59
CA ALA A 76 8.06 -3.18 0.56
C ALA A 76 8.13 -4.43 1.46
N MET A 77 7.06 -4.74 2.17
CA MET A 77 7.01 -5.87 3.11
C MET A 77 7.05 -7.18 2.32
N LYS A 78 8.20 -7.87 2.29
CA LYS A 78 8.36 -9.15 1.57
C LYS A 78 8.01 -10.37 2.43
N ASN A 79 7.66 -10.15 3.68
CA ASN A 79 7.27 -11.17 4.63
C ASN A 79 5.80 -11.57 4.44
N ALA A 80 5.53 -12.82 4.08
CA ALA A 80 4.17 -13.37 4.01
C ALA A 80 3.62 -13.66 5.43
N ALA A 81 3.45 -12.62 6.25
CA ALA A 81 2.91 -12.69 7.60
C ALA A 81 1.49 -12.07 7.68
N PRO A 82 0.66 -12.50 8.64
CA PRO A 82 -0.51 -11.74 9.05
C PRO A 82 -0.11 -10.40 9.67
N VAL A 83 -0.90 -9.36 9.42
CA VAL A 83 -0.70 -8.01 10.00
C VAL A 83 -1.94 -7.60 10.79
N VAL A 84 -1.74 -7.08 12.00
CA VAL A 84 -2.79 -6.56 12.88
C VAL A 84 -2.45 -5.14 13.31
N ILE A 85 -3.37 -4.19 13.12
CA ILE A 85 -3.21 -2.78 13.48
C ILE A 85 -4.34 -2.35 14.41
N SER A 86 -4.01 -1.65 15.49
CA SER A 86 -4.98 -1.14 16.47
C SER A 86 -4.57 0.22 17.07
N ASN A 87 -5.42 0.81 17.90
CA ASN A 87 -5.07 1.91 18.82
C ASN A 87 -4.37 3.13 18.18
N ASN A 88 -4.93 3.64 17.09
CA ASN A 88 -4.42 4.74 16.27
C ASN A 88 -3.02 4.51 15.68
N ALA A 89 -2.51 3.28 15.73
CA ALA A 89 -1.20 2.97 15.22
C ALA A 89 -1.13 3.02 13.70
N ILE A 90 0.10 3.23 13.22
CA ILE A 90 0.40 3.39 11.81
C ILE A 90 1.40 2.30 11.40
N LEU A 91 1.02 1.52 10.40
CA LEU A 91 1.96 0.79 9.57
C LEU A 91 2.19 1.64 8.32
N GLU A 92 3.45 1.90 7.99
CA GLU A 92 3.82 2.72 6.83
C GLU A 92 4.88 1.98 6.01
N VAL A 93 4.70 1.98 4.69
CA VAL A 93 5.74 1.57 3.74
C VAL A 93 6.18 2.82 3.02
N ALA A 94 7.45 3.21 3.16
CA ALA A 94 7.94 4.45 2.55
C ALA A 94 7.62 4.47 1.05
N PRO A 95 7.35 5.66 0.48
CA PRO A 95 7.31 5.81 -0.98
C PRO A 95 8.61 5.29 -1.58
N ASN A 96 8.54 4.69 -2.75
CA ASN A 96 9.74 4.23 -3.46
C ASN A 96 10.56 3.14 -2.73
N GLY A 97 9.92 2.28 -1.92
CA GLY A 97 10.56 1.02 -1.51
C GLY A 97 11.01 0.27 -2.78
N LEU A 98 12.30 -0.06 -2.87
CA LEU A 98 12.97 -0.59 -4.08
C LEU A 98 12.09 -1.51 -4.95
N ALA A 99 12.26 -1.44 -6.28
CA ALA A 99 11.58 -2.32 -7.21
C ALA A 99 11.81 -3.82 -6.84
N PRO A 100 10.75 -4.64 -6.75
CA PRO A 100 9.34 -4.24 -6.88
C PRO A 100 8.77 -3.61 -5.61
N GLY A 101 8.05 -2.48 -5.74
CA GLY A 101 7.32 -1.80 -4.66
C GLY A 101 6.07 -2.53 -4.18
N VAL A 102 6.05 -3.87 -4.23
CA VAL A 102 4.88 -4.71 -3.85
C VAL A 102 5.09 -5.31 -2.46
N SER A 103 4.24 -4.93 -1.51
CA SER A 103 4.13 -5.58 -0.20
C SER A 103 3.29 -6.85 -0.31
N LYS A 104 3.66 -7.91 0.40
CA LYS A 104 2.92 -9.17 0.46
C LYS A 104 2.58 -9.51 1.90
N VAL A 105 1.34 -9.91 2.15
CA VAL A 105 0.85 -10.32 3.48
C VAL A 105 -0.11 -11.51 3.34
N LYS A 106 -0.37 -12.22 4.43
CA LYS A 106 -1.40 -13.27 4.46
C LYS A 106 -2.79 -12.75 4.80
N SER A 107 -2.86 -11.73 5.63
CA SER A 107 -4.09 -11.04 5.99
C SER A 107 -3.77 -9.67 6.59
N ILE A 108 -4.73 -8.76 6.51
CA ILE A 108 -4.72 -7.48 7.21
C ILE A 108 -5.94 -7.44 8.13
N ALA A 109 -5.74 -7.11 9.39
CA ALA A 109 -6.81 -6.78 10.33
C ALA A 109 -6.55 -5.42 10.95
N ILE A 110 -7.43 -4.45 10.70
CA ILE A 110 -7.41 -3.15 11.39
C ILE A 110 -8.62 -3.12 12.32
N THR A 111 -8.37 -2.88 13.61
CA THR A 111 -9.44 -2.85 14.62
C THR A 111 -10.42 -1.72 14.31
N THR A 112 -11.72 -1.95 14.44
CA THR A 112 -12.73 -0.89 14.28
C THR A 112 -12.68 0.11 15.44
N ASP A 113 -13.02 1.37 15.19
CA ASP A 113 -13.12 2.40 16.24
C ASP A 113 -14.43 2.35 17.05
N GLY A 114 -15.38 1.48 16.65
CA GLY A 114 -16.71 1.40 17.25
C GLY A 114 -17.71 2.46 16.78
N LEU A 115 -17.28 3.36 15.87
CA LEU A 115 -18.05 4.46 15.29
C LEU A 115 -18.30 4.25 13.78
N GLY A 116 -18.13 3.01 13.30
CA GLY A 116 -18.24 2.66 11.89
C GLY A 116 -16.95 2.85 11.08
N GLY A 117 -15.86 3.31 11.72
CA GLY A 117 -14.55 3.49 11.12
C GLY A 117 -13.50 2.49 11.59
N TYR A 118 -12.26 2.75 11.21
CA TYR A 118 -11.08 2.00 11.65
C TYR A 118 -10.26 2.80 12.65
N ALA A 119 -9.67 2.10 13.60
CA ALA A 119 -8.84 2.68 14.65
C ALA A 119 -7.36 2.76 14.26
N GLY A 120 -6.94 2.44 13.03
CA GLY A 120 -5.52 2.42 12.64
C GLY A 120 -5.33 2.79 11.17
N ARG A 121 -4.08 2.97 10.74
CA ARG A 121 -3.75 3.26 9.34
C ARG A 121 -2.68 2.29 8.83
N PHE A 122 -2.92 1.70 7.67
CA PHE A 122 -1.87 1.15 6.84
C PHE A 122 -1.65 2.12 5.67
N GLU A 123 -0.56 2.87 5.74
CA GLU A 123 -0.14 3.81 4.71
C GLU A 123 0.74 3.09 3.69
N LEU A 124 0.20 2.91 2.48
CA LEU A 124 0.88 2.26 1.35
C LEU A 124 1.70 3.23 0.52
N HIS A 125 1.43 4.53 0.63
CA HIS A 125 1.95 5.50 -0.32
C HIS A 125 1.63 5.10 -1.78
N ASP A 126 2.63 5.07 -2.66
CA ASP A 126 2.55 4.63 -4.06
C ASP A 126 2.88 3.13 -4.25
N ASN A 127 2.97 2.36 -3.16
CA ASN A 127 3.28 0.94 -3.20
C ASN A 127 2.03 0.07 -3.44
N ASP A 128 2.25 -1.11 -4.02
CA ASP A 128 1.23 -2.11 -4.20
C ASP A 128 1.19 -3.07 -3.00
N LEU A 129 0.05 -3.75 -2.80
CA LEU A 129 -0.16 -4.75 -1.76
C LEU A 129 -0.84 -6.00 -2.35
N VAL A 130 -0.26 -7.16 -2.06
CA VAL A 130 -0.84 -8.48 -2.35
C VAL A 130 -1.20 -9.15 -1.04
N ILE A 131 -2.50 -9.40 -0.84
CA ILE A 131 -3.02 -10.21 0.26
C ILE A 131 -3.20 -11.63 -0.28
N ASP A 132 -2.18 -12.46 -0.09
CA ASP A 132 -2.14 -13.88 -0.48
C ASP A 132 -2.86 -14.71 0.58
N TYR A 133 -4.19 -14.65 0.54
CA TYR A 133 -5.05 -15.32 1.52
C TYR A 133 -5.13 -16.82 1.26
N THR A 134 -5.39 -17.57 2.33
CA THR A 134 -5.66 -19.02 2.25
C THR A 134 -7.05 -19.28 2.80
N GLY A 135 -7.89 -19.99 2.06
CA GLY A 135 -9.22 -20.38 2.52
C GLY A 135 -10.31 -20.02 1.52
N ALA A 136 -11.53 -20.49 1.80
CA ALA A 136 -12.64 -20.37 0.86
C ALA A 136 -13.24 -18.94 0.79
N ALA A 137 -13.09 -18.15 1.86
CA ALA A 137 -13.64 -16.80 1.92
C ALA A 137 -12.57 -15.77 1.57
N SER A 138 -12.79 -15.03 0.49
CA SER A 138 -11.95 -13.89 0.11
C SER A 138 -12.10 -12.74 1.11
N PRO A 139 -11.00 -12.07 1.52
CA PRO A 139 -11.05 -10.87 2.34
C PRO A 139 -11.45 -9.60 1.56
N TYR A 140 -11.83 -9.72 0.28
CA TYR A 140 -12.12 -8.59 -0.63
C TYR A 140 -13.03 -7.53 -0.01
N THR A 141 -14.20 -7.90 0.51
CA THR A 141 -15.16 -6.93 1.05
C THR A 141 -14.56 -6.15 2.22
N THR A 142 -13.82 -6.81 3.11
CA THR A 142 -13.16 -6.13 4.23
C THR A 142 -12.00 -5.26 3.77
N THR A 143 -11.22 -5.70 2.77
CA THR A 143 -10.12 -4.91 2.21
C THR A 143 -10.66 -3.66 1.49
N LEU A 144 -11.72 -3.81 0.71
CA LEU A 144 -12.37 -2.69 0.02
C LEU A 144 -12.92 -1.67 1.02
N ASP A 145 -13.59 -2.11 2.09
CA ASP A 145 -14.06 -1.21 3.15
C ASP A 145 -12.90 -0.46 3.84
N MET A 146 -11.79 -1.15 4.12
CA MET A 146 -10.56 -0.52 4.64
C MET A 146 -10.01 0.54 3.69
N VAL A 147 -9.98 0.29 2.38
CA VAL A 147 -9.51 1.28 1.39
C VAL A 147 -10.47 2.46 1.28
N ARG A 148 -11.78 2.21 1.18
CA ARG A 148 -12.80 3.26 1.08
C ARG A 148 -12.79 4.21 2.28
N LYS A 149 -12.63 3.68 3.49
CA LYS A 149 -12.56 4.50 4.71
C LYS A 149 -11.17 5.11 4.94
N GLY A 150 -10.14 4.47 4.42
CA GLY A 150 -8.75 4.93 4.52
C GLY A 150 -8.44 6.12 3.62
N LEU A 151 -9.11 6.22 2.47
CA LEU A 151 -8.91 7.31 1.51
C LEU A 151 -9.81 8.51 1.80
N VAL A 152 -9.21 9.67 2.03
CA VAL A 152 -9.90 10.95 2.19
C VAL A 152 -10.57 11.39 0.89
N LEU A 153 -9.98 11.04 -0.26
CA LEU A 153 -10.55 11.31 -1.59
C LEU A 153 -11.96 10.72 -1.76
N LEU A 154 -12.26 9.61 -1.05
CA LEU A 154 -13.58 8.96 -1.05
C LEU A 154 -14.48 9.39 0.13
N GLY A 155 -14.10 10.44 0.87
CA GLY A 155 -14.79 10.88 2.08
C GLY A 155 -14.46 10.06 3.33
N GLY A 156 -13.44 9.20 3.26
CA GLY A 156 -12.91 8.48 4.41
C GLY A 156 -12.24 9.40 5.44
N ASN A 157 -12.05 8.90 6.66
CA ASN A 157 -11.46 9.65 7.76
C ASN A 157 -9.92 9.49 7.84
N GLY A 158 -9.30 8.89 6.83
CA GLY A 158 -7.86 8.64 6.80
C GLY A 158 -7.42 7.42 7.62
N LYS A 159 -8.36 6.57 8.08
CA LYS A 159 -8.09 5.33 8.81
C LYS A 159 -8.59 4.11 8.04
N GLY A 160 -7.81 3.04 8.05
CA GLY A 160 -7.95 1.92 7.12
C GLY A 160 -6.67 1.72 6.31
N ILE A 161 -6.80 1.31 5.05
CA ILE A 161 -5.69 1.25 4.09
C ILE A 161 -5.73 2.52 3.26
N GLY A 162 -4.65 3.29 3.22
CA GLY A 162 -4.62 4.60 2.58
C GLY A 162 -3.35 4.85 1.77
N SER A 163 -3.37 5.93 1.01
CA SER A 163 -2.25 6.45 0.22
C SER A 163 -2.26 7.98 0.27
N ALA A 164 -1.18 8.58 0.77
CA ALA A 164 -1.01 10.03 0.83
C ALA A 164 -0.98 10.65 -0.57
N GLU A 165 -0.47 9.94 -1.57
CA GLU A 165 -0.42 10.35 -2.98
C GLU A 165 -1.83 10.39 -3.58
N VAL A 166 -2.71 9.46 -3.19
CA VAL A 166 -4.14 9.50 -3.54
C VAL A 166 -4.86 10.64 -2.81
N ASP A 167 -4.66 10.76 -1.50
CA ASP A 167 -5.32 11.77 -0.67
C ASP A 167 -4.94 13.21 -1.03
N ALA A 168 -3.78 13.44 -1.65
CA ALA A 168 -3.30 14.76 -2.06
C ALA A 168 -3.97 15.30 -3.35
N GLN A 169 -4.79 14.50 -4.04
CA GLN A 169 -5.38 14.85 -5.32
C GLN A 169 -6.72 15.58 -5.19
N THR A 170 -7.01 16.47 -6.14
CA THR A 170 -8.27 17.25 -6.18
C THR A 170 -9.32 16.67 -7.14
N LEU A 171 -8.91 16.06 -8.26
CA LEU A 171 -9.81 15.50 -9.27
C LEU A 171 -9.57 14.00 -9.56
N GLY A 172 -8.57 13.39 -8.92
CA GLY A 172 -8.34 11.93 -8.89
C GLY A 172 -7.89 11.33 -10.22
N GLY A 173 -6.61 11.47 -10.56
CA GLY A 173 -5.97 10.79 -11.69
C GLY A 173 -5.43 9.41 -11.31
N THR A 174 -5.03 9.20 -10.06
CA THR A 174 -4.61 7.88 -9.54
C THR A 174 -5.39 7.50 -8.29
N MET A 175 -5.39 6.21 -7.97
CA MET A 175 -6.23 5.62 -6.93
C MET A 175 -5.58 4.36 -6.36
N LEU A 176 -6.08 3.89 -5.21
CA LEU A 176 -5.88 2.50 -4.79
C LEU A 176 -6.99 1.62 -5.37
N ALA A 177 -6.67 0.89 -6.44
CA ALA A 177 -7.52 -0.13 -7.03
C ALA A 177 -7.57 -1.36 -6.11
N VAL A 178 -8.74 -1.95 -5.91
CA VAL A 178 -8.93 -3.18 -5.13
C VAL A 178 -9.56 -4.23 -6.03
N VAL A 179 -8.84 -5.33 -6.26
CA VAL A 179 -9.30 -6.44 -7.10
C VAL A 179 -9.18 -7.76 -6.35
N ASP A 180 -10.26 -8.55 -6.34
CA ASP A 180 -10.20 -9.95 -5.93
C ASP A 180 -9.78 -10.81 -7.13
N ASN A 181 -8.50 -11.15 -7.19
CA ASN A 181 -7.96 -11.97 -8.27
C ASN A 181 -8.63 -13.35 -8.32
N GLY A 182 -9.12 -13.86 -7.19
CA GLY A 182 -9.81 -15.15 -7.13
C GLY A 182 -11.16 -15.10 -7.82
N ALA A 183 -11.89 -14.00 -7.67
CA ALA A 183 -13.19 -13.77 -8.31
C ALA A 183 -13.08 -13.58 -9.82
N VAL A 184 -11.95 -13.06 -10.31
CA VAL A 184 -11.67 -12.89 -11.74
C VAL A 184 -10.82 -14.03 -12.31
N ALA A 185 -10.88 -15.22 -11.72
CA ALA A 185 -10.20 -16.44 -12.19
C ALA A 185 -8.66 -16.32 -12.33
N GLY A 186 -8.02 -15.46 -11.56
CA GLY A 186 -6.57 -15.31 -11.52
C GLY A 186 -5.97 -14.65 -12.76
N VAL A 187 -6.77 -13.89 -13.51
CA VAL A 187 -6.31 -13.27 -14.78
C VAL A 187 -5.18 -12.26 -14.58
N ILE A 188 -5.07 -11.64 -13.40
CA ILE A 188 -3.96 -10.73 -13.09
C ILE A 188 -2.80 -11.57 -12.53
N THR A 189 -1.83 -11.88 -13.39
CA THR A 189 -0.70 -12.76 -13.05
C THR A 189 0.56 -12.01 -12.62
N ALA A 190 0.62 -10.71 -12.86
CA ALA A 190 1.75 -9.86 -12.51
C ALA A 190 1.29 -8.43 -12.16
N LEU A 191 2.01 -7.81 -11.24
CA LEU A 191 2.04 -6.37 -11.04
C LEU A 191 3.41 -5.89 -11.53
N SER A 192 3.57 -4.58 -11.61
CA SER A 192 4.84 -3.96 -11.99
C SER A 192 5.99 -4.48 -11.10
N GLY A 193 7.00 -5.08 -11.73
CA GLY A 193 8.14 -5.75 -11.08
C GLY A 193 7.83 -7.02 -10.25
N TYR A 194 6.57 -7.46 -10.14
CA TYR A 194 6.17 -8.60 -9.30
C TYR A 194 5.38 -9.63 -10.11
N ALA A 195 6.03 -10.74 -10.46
CA ALA A 195 5.42 -11.84 -11.20
C ALA A 195 4.83 -12.92 -10.28
N ASN A 196 4.02 -13.82 -10.86
CA ASN A 196 3.46 -15.00 -10.21
C ASN A 196 2.50 -14.66 -9.06
N ILE A 197 1.59 -13.73 -9.30
CA ILE A 197 0.49 -13.46 -8.37
C ILE A 197 -0.36 -14.74 -8.21
N PRO A 198 -0.66 -15.16 -6.97
CA PRO A 198 -1.57 -16.27 -6.74
C PRO A 198 -2.97 -15.98 -7.27
N GLY A 199 -3.65 -17.00 -7.80
CA GLY A 199 -5.06 -16.88 -8.18
C GLY A 199 -5.95 -16.49 -7.00
N GLN A 200 -5.66 -17.00 -5.79
CA GLN A 200 -6.30 -16.55 -4.55
C GLN A 200 -5.51 -15.39 -3.93
N ALA A 201 -5.80 -14.19 -4.40
CA ALA A 201 -5.22 -12.98 -3.84
C ALA A 201 -6.21 -11.80 -3.92
N VAL A 202 -6.18 -10.92 -2.92
CA VAL A 202 -6.74 -9.58 -3.07
C VAL A 202 -5.58 -8.63 -3.35
N LEU A 203 -5.70 -7.86 -4.41
CA LEU A 203 -4.72 -6.88 -4.85
C LEU A 203 -5.20 -5.50 -4.43
N VAL A 204 -4.31 -4.71 -3.83
CA VAL A 204 -4.50 -3.27 -3.66
C VAL A 204 -3.37 -2.57 -4.41
N LYS A 205 -3.69 -1.90 -5.51
CA LYS A 205 -2.69 -1.34 -6.43
C LYS A 205 -2.79 0.17 -6.48
N TYR A 206 -1.67 0.87 -6.34
CA TYR A 206 -1.62 2.27 -6.76
C TYR A 206 -1.56 2.31 -8.29
N THR A 207 -2.60 2.84 -8.92
CA THR A 207 -2.71 2.90 -10.38
C THR A 207 -3.49 4.11 -10.88
N TRP A 208 -3.52 4.32 -12.19
CA TRP A 208 -4.40 5.29 -12.85
C TRP A 208 -5.86 4.95 -12.59
N ARG A 209 -6.67 5.98 -12.33
CA ARG A 209 -8.09 5.80 -12.13
C ARG A 209 -8.73 5.33 -13.43
N GLY A 210 -9.25 4.09 -13.46
CA GLY A 210 -9.74 3.50 -14.69
C GLY A 210 -8.80 2.48 -15.34
N ASP A 211 -7.59 2.25 -14.83
CA ASP A 211 -6.78 1.08 -15.19
C ASP A 211 -7.42 -0.15 -14.51
N ALA A 212 -8.45 -0.70 -15.14
CA ALA A 212 -9.29 -1.76 -14.59
C ALA A 212 -8.54 -3.10 -14.56
N ASN A 213 -7.69 -3.34 -15.57
CA ASN A 213 -6.94 -4.58 -15.73
C ASN A 213 -5.59 -4.59 -14.95
N LEU A 214 -5.20 -3.45 -14.38
CA LEU A 214 -3.97 -3.21 -13.60
C LEU A 214 -2.67 -3.31 -14.41
N ASP A 215 -2.71 -3.06 -15.72
CA ASP A 215 -1.54 -3.08 -16.62
C ASP A 215 -0.71 -1.79 -16.58
N GLY A 216 -1.18 -0.77 -15.85
CA GLY A 216 -0.50 0.50 -15.63
C GLY A 216 -0.85 1.58 -16.64
N VAL A 217 -1.80 1.35 -17.56
CA VAL A 217 -2.37 2.36 -18.46
C VAL A 217 -3.89 2.24 -18.52
N VAL A 218 -4.57 3.35 -18.73
CA VAL A 218 -6.00 3.36 -19.08
C VAL A 218 -6.09 3.32 -20.60
N ASN A 219 -6.73 2.30 -21.18
CA ASN A 219 -6.87 2.15 -22.62
C ASN A 219 -8.18 1.43 -22.98
N GLY A 220 -8.39 1.14 -24.27
CA GLY A 220 -9.63 0.51 -24.74
C GLY A 220 -9.96 -0.84 -24.09
N SER A 221 -8.96 -1.57 -23.57
CA SER A 221 -9.21 -2.81 -22.83
C SER A 221 -9.87 -2.57 -21.48
N ASP A 222 -9.59 -1.46 -20.81
CA ASP A 222 -10.25 -1.09 -19.56
C ASP A 222 -11.69 -0.65 -19.80
N TYR A 223 -11.94 0.11 -20.87
CA TYR A 223 -13.30 0.45 -21.28
C TYR A 223 -14.11 -0.80 -21.62
N ALA A 224 -13.52 -1.80 -22.28
CA ALA A 224 -14.20 -3.07 -22.56
C ALA A 224 -14.58 -3.83 -21.27
N LEU A 225 -13.75 -3.74 -20.22
CA LEU A 225 -14.08 -4.28 -18.91
C LEU A 225 -15.21 -3.49 -18.22
N ALA A 226 -15.19 -2.17 -18.32
CA ALA A 226 -16.29 -1.32 -17.84
C ALA A 226 -17.60 -1.59 -18.59
N ASP A 227 -17.55 -1.83 -19.91
CA ASP A 227 -18.71 -2.22 -20.72
C ASP A 227 -19.28 -3.56 -20.21
N THR A 228 -18.40 -4.48 -19.84
CA THR A 228 -18.78 -5.78 -19.25
C THR A 228 -19.48 -5.58 -17.89
N GLY A 229 -19.02 -4.66 -17.05
CA GLY A 229 -19.70 -4.31 -15.80
C GLY A 229 -21.07 -3.68 -16.04
N PHE A 230 -21.12 -2.67 -16.92
CA PHE A 230 -22.34 -1.92 -17.25
C PHE A 230 -23.44 -2.81 -17.84
N THR A 231 -23.09 -3.74 -18.74
CA THR A 231 -24.05 -4.58 -19.47
C THR A 231 -24.27 -5.95 -18.83
N GLY A 232 -23.22 -6.53 -18.24
CA GLY A 232 -23.18 -7.92 -17.75
C GLY A 232 -23.35 -8.08 -16.24
N GLY A 233 -23.36 -6.98 -15.47
CA GLY A 233 -23.58 -6.99 -14.03
C GLY A 233 -22.37 -7.41 -13.19
N GLY A 234 -21.16 -7.44 -13.77
CA GLY A 234 -19.92 -7.52 -12.99
C GLY A 234 -19.74 -6.26 -12.15
N THR A 235 -19.22 -6.39 -10.92
CA THR A 235 -19.08 -5.27 -9.98
C THR A 235 -17.65 -5.13 -9.45
N GLY A 236 -17.31 -3.94 -8.96
CA GLY A 236 -15.98 -3.60 -8.45
C GLY A 236 -15.02 -3.14 -9.54
N TRP A 237 -13.80 -2.79 -9.10
CA TRP A 237 -12.80 -2.09 -9.93
C TRP A 237 -12.54 -2.76 -11.29
N PHE A 238 -12.37 -4.08 -11.28
CA PHE A 238 -12.05 -4.84 -12.50
C PHE A 238 -13.16 -4.77 -13.56
N TYR A 239 -14.39 -4.48 -13.16
CA TYR A 239 -15.53 -4.32 -14.06
C TYR A 239 -15.93 -2.84 -14.21
N GLY A 240 -15.01 -1.91 -13.91
CA GLY A 240 -15.17 -0.49 -14.17
C GLY A 240 -15.87 0.32 -13.07
N ASP A 241 -16.24 -0.26 -11.93
CA ASP A 241 -16.72 0.50 -10.77
C ASP A 241 -15.51 1.13 -10.03
N VAL A 242 -15.07 2.30 -10.49
CA VAL A 242 -13.83 2.98 -10.05
C VAL A 242 -14.08 4.08 -9.03
N ASN A 243 -15.34 4.34 -8.70
CA ASN A 243 -15.75 5.17 -7.57
C ASN A 243 -16.19 4.32 -6.35
N TYR A 244 -16.33 3.00 -6.53
CA TYR A 244 -16.79 2.02 -5.55
C TYR A 244 -18.22 2.25 -5.04
N ASP A 245 -19.12 2.80 -5.85
CA ASP A 245 -20.53 2.95 -5.50
C ASP A 245 -21.32 1.63 -5.66
N GLY A 246 -20.68 0.61 -6.23
CA GLY A 246 -21.22 -0.74 -6.41
C GLY A 246 -21.89 -0.95 -7.77
N ILE A 247 -21.94 0.05 -8.64
CA ILE A 247 -22.58 -0.03 -9.96
C ILE A 247 -21.76 0.66 -11.04
N THR A 248 -21.25 -0.08 -12.02
CA THR A 248 -20.60 0.54 -13.19
C THR A 248 -21.62 1.36 -13.98
N ASN A 249 -21.44 2.69 -14.00
CA ASN A 249 -22.36 3.62 -14.65
C ASN A 249 -21.64 4.82 -15.27
N GLY A 250 -22.38 5.78 -15.82
CA GLY A 250 -21.81 6.94 -16.51
C GLY A 250 -20.86 7.79 -15.65
N SER A 251 -21.01 7.78 -14.32
CA SER A 251 -20.09 8.45 -13.41
C SER A 251 -18.72 7.78 -13.35
N ASP A 252 -18.66 6.46 -13.50
CA ASP A 252 -17.40 5.72 -13.63
C ASP A 252 -16.73 6.00 -14.96
N TYR A 253 -17.47 6.00 -16.07
CA TYR A 253 -16.92 6.35 -17.38
C TYR A 253 -16.28 7.73 -17.36
N ALA A 254 -16.90 8.71 -16.73
CA ALA A 254 -16.31 10.05 -16.57
C ALA A 254 -14.97 10.01 -15.79
N LEU A 255 -14.82 9.08 -14.85
CA LEU A 255 -13.59 8.89 -14.08
C LEU A 255 -12.53 8.09 -14.85
N LEU A 256 -12.92 7.10 -15.66
CA LEU A 256 -12.06 6.45 -16.65
C LEU A 256 -11.50 7.48 -17.64
N ASP A 257 -12.36 8.34 -18.18
CA ASP A 257 -11.95 9.45 -19.06
C ASP A 257 -10.96 10.39 -18.36
N THR A 258 -11.19 10.68 -17.08
CA THR A 258 -10.28 11.49 -16.26
C THR A 258 -8.91 10.82 -16.15
N GLY A 259 -8.85 9.51 -15.87
CA GLY A 259 -7.59 8.78 -15.84
C GLY A 259 -6.91 8.71 -17.21
N PHE A 260 -7.67 8.43 -18.27
CA PHE A 260 -7.18 8.34 -19.65
C PHE A 260 -6.56 9.65 -20.14
N THR A 261 -7.14 10.79 -19.74
CA THR A 261 -6.63 12.12 -20.10
C THR A 261 -5.51 12.60 -19.19
N SER A 262 -5.46 12.13 -17.95
CA SER A 262 -4.44 12.50 -16.95
C SER A 262 -3.18 11.63 -17.04
N GLN A 263 -3.27 10.44 -17.62
CA GLN A 263 -2.12 9.54 -17.73
C GLN A 263 -1.07 10.12 -18.67
N SER A 264 0.19 10.05 -18.23
CA SER A 264 1.36 10.50 -19.01
C SER A 264 2.14 9.33 -19.61
N GLY A 265 1.56 8.13 -19.62
CA GLY A 265 2.17 6.86 -19.98
C GLY A 265 1.94 5.80 -18.91
N THR A 266 2.68 4.69 -18.99
CA THR A 266 2.66 3.66 -17.95
C THR A 266 3.03 4.27 -16.61
N LEU A 267 2.20 4.09 -15.59
CA LEU A 267 2.53 4.58 -14.25
C LEU A 267 3.88 3.95 -13.84
N PRO A 268 4.92 4.77 -13.58
CA PRO A 268 6.24 4.24 -13.30
C PRO A 268 6.21 3.39 -12.03
N GLU A 269 7.00 2.33 -11.98
CA GLU A 269 7.22 1.62 -10.71
C GLU A 269 7.69 2.62 -9.64
N PRO A 270 7.39 2.37 -8.35
CA PRO A 270 7.89 3.21 -7.25
C PRO A 270 9.42 3.41 -7.25
N GLY A 271 10.22 2.74 -8.08
CA GLY A 271 11.65 3.02 -8.25
C GLY A 271 12.04 3.94 -9.43
N ALA A 272 11.13 4.29 -10.33
CA ALA A 272 11.47 4.93 -11.61
C ALA A 272 11.34 6.46 -11.60
N VAL A 273 10.64 7.06 -10.63
CA VAL A 273 10.43 8.51 -10.55
C VAL A 273 11.51 9.19 -9.71
N GLY A 274 12.75 9.11 -10.19
CA GLY A 274 13.85 9.89 -9.63
C GLY A 274 14.05 11.29 -10.25
N ILE A 275 13.44 11.62 -11.40
CA ILE A 275 13.93 12.77 -12.22
C ILE A 275 12.86 13.68 -12.87
N LEU A 276 11.59 13.30 -13.02
CA LEU A 276 10.58 14.19 -13.66
C LEU A 276 9.78 15.01 -12.65
N GLY A 277 10.33 16.13 -12.16
CA GLY A 277 9.51 17.12 -11.44
C GLY A 277 10.24 18.16 -10.61
N MET A 278 11.54 17.98 -10.34
CA MET A 278 12.30 18.87 -9.43
C MET A 278 13.53 19.52 -10.08
N ALA A 279 13.52 19.72 -11.40
CA ALA A 279 14.59 20.46 -12.11
C ALA A 279 14.21 21.90 -12.50
N ALA A 280 12.94 22.33 -12.36
CA ALA A 280 12.50 23.64 -12.84
C ALA A 280 12.61 24.80 -11.83
N CYS A 281 12.90 24.54 -10.54
CA CYS A 281 12.82 25.59 -9.50
C CYS A 281 14.12 25.94 -8.74
N ILE A 282 15.30 25.39 -9.09
CA ILE A 282 16.56 25.67 -8.35
C ILE A 282 17.66 26.37 -9.20
N LEU A 283 17.38 26.78 -10.44
CA LEU A 283 18.34 27.57 -11.25
C LEU A 283 17.98 29.06 -11.45
N ALA A 284 17.20 29.64 -10.54
CA ALA A 284 16.92 31.08 -10.53
C ALA A 284 17.43 31.79 -9.26
N ARG A 285 18.64 31.45 -8.77
CA ARG A 285 19.28 32.29 -7.74
C ARG A 285 20.80 32.14 -7.62
N ARG A 286 21.55 32.29 -8.73
CA ARG A 286 22.99 32.60 -8.64
C ARG A 286 23.53 33.21 -9.93
N ARG A 287 23.20 34.47 -10.20
CA ARG A 287 24.03 35.38 -11.01
C ARG A 287 23.59 36.84 -10.84
N ARG A 288 24.13 37.51 -9.84
CA ARG A 288 24.49 38.94 -9.88
C ARG A 288 25.43 39.23 -8.71
N ASN A 289 26.72 39.19 -9.02
CA ASN A 289 27.73 40.12 -8.51
C ASN A 289 28.97 39.93 -9.39
N ARG A 290 29.03 40.71 -10.48
CA ARG A 290 30.29 41.06 -11.14
C ARG A 290 30.63 42.47 -10.67
N SER A 291 31.71 42.61 -9.91
CA SER A 291 32.40 43.88 -9.75
C SER A 291 33.45 44.01 -10.87
N PRO A 292 33.57 45.15 -11.54
CA PRO A 292 34.79 45.51 -12.24
C PRO A 292 35.58 46.56 -11.45
N ARG A 293 36.89 46.27 -11.35
CA ARG A 293 38.08 47.13 -11.17
C ARG A 293 37.88 48.59 -10.77
#